data_AF-A0A3B8M402-F1
#
_entry.id   AF-A0A3B8M402-F1
#
_cell.length_a   1.000
_cell.length_b   1.000
_cell.length_c   1.000
_cell.angle_alpha   90.00
_cell.angle_beta   90.00
_cell.angle_gamma   90.00
#
_symmetry.space_group_name_H-M   'P 1'
#
loop_
_entity.id
_entity.type
_entity.pdbx_description
1 polymer ?
#
loop_
_entity_poly.entity_id
_entity_poly.type
_entity_poly.pdbx_seq_one_letter_code
_entity_poly.pdbx_strand_id
1 'polypeptide(L)'
;MGRKQGRFGLSNQLFRLPGGIIWRGHRLRIGVTRDGRMERRSPLEVSTQTMTSSPTDRELEELLALATNLALEAGQIHERREMGVAETKSSITDPVTAVDKEAEEFISQEIRKARPNDGIIGEEDTSVAGSSGLRWVIDPLDGTVNYLYEYPSYAVSIGIERDGSPLVGVVYDSVLGLLYAARAGAPATRNGKPISVTNCPNLPEALLGTGFSYQPSIRAEQALRVAKLLPRVRDIRRSGSCAVDLCSVAAGHLDAFYETDVNWWDVAAGIQIVRSAGGIATYEPQSKRIIASGSQLWDQLNQAIFE
;
A
#
# COMPACT_ATOMS: atom_id res chain seq x y z
N MET A 1 12.61 25.33 -53.60
CA MET A 1 11.19 25.60 -53.29
C MET A 1 10.41 24.29 -53.42
N GLY A 2 10.34 23.51 -52.34
CA GLY A 2 9.61 22.23 -52.30
C GLY A 2 8.24 22.41 -51.66
N ARG A 3 7.17 22.06 -52.37
CA ARG A 3 5.80 22.01 -51.83
C ARG A 3 5.57 20.66 -51.15
N LYS A 4 5.41 20.65 -49.83
CA LYS A 4 4.79 19.54 -49.09
C LYS A 4 3.36 19.93 -48.71
N GLN A 5 2.41 19.12 -49.16
CA GLN A 5 1.02 19.14 -48.74
C GLN A 5 0.93 18.64 -47.29
N GLY A 6 0.34 19.43 -46.40
CA GLY A 6 -0.07 19.00 -45.06
C GLY A 6 -1.45 18.36 -45.12
N ARG A 7 -1.56 17.09 -44.73
CA ARG A 7 -2.83 16.45 -44.38
C ARG A 7 -2.98 16.49 -42.86
N PHE A 8 -4.07 17.09 -42.39
CA PHE A 8 -4.54 16.97 -41.02
C PHE A 8 -4.96 15.52 -40.76
N GLY A 9 -4.32 14.87 -39.80
CA GLY A 9 -4.73 13.57 -39.26
C GLY A 9 -5.14 13.75 -37.81
N LEU A 10 -6.42 13.55 -37.52
CA LEU A 10 -6.96 13.44 -36.16
C LEU A 10 -6.35 12.22 -35.48
N SER A 11 -5.58 12.42 -34.41
CA SER A 11 -5.05 11.36 -33.57
C SER A 11 -6.13 10.89 -32.59
N ASN A 12 -6.70 9.72 -32.81
CA ASN A 12 -7.47 9.04 -31.77
C ASN A 12 -6.49 8.33 -30.82
N GLN A 13 -6.17 9.00 -29.72
CA GLN A 13 -5.70 8.38 -28.49
C GLN A 13 -6.87 7.63 -27.84
N LEU A 14 -6.61 6.44 -27.30
CA LEU A 14 -7.56 5.70 -26.45
C LEU A 14 -6.79 5.22 -25.21
N PHE A 15 -7.08 5.87 -24.09
CA PHE A 15 -6.66 5.48 -22.75
C PHE A 15 -7.72 4.54 -22.14
N ARG A 16 -7.27 3.55 -21.37
CA ARG A 16 -8.08 2.48 -20.79
C ARG A 16 -8.39 2.80 -19.31
N LEU A 17 -9.66 2.71 -18.92
CA LEU A 17 -10.13 2.77 -17.53
C LEU A 17 -10.14 1.37 -16.89
N PRO A 18 -9.94 1.22 -15.57
CA PRO A 18 -10.12 -0.05 -14.86
C PRO A 18 -11.61 -0.28 -14.55
N GLY A 19 -12.21 -1.28 -15.20
CA GLY A 19 -13.63 -1.64 -15.11
C GLY A 19 -13.97 -2.60 -16.25
N GLY A 20 -13.52 -3.84 -16.12
CA GLY A 20 -13.45 -4.81 -17.22
C GLY A 20 -14.79 -5.40 -17.66
N ILE A 21 -15.42 -4.78 -18.66
CA ILE A 21 -16.26 -5.49 -19.63
C ILE A 21 -15.64 -5.28 -21.02
N ILE A 22 -14.96 -6.31 -21.53
CA ILE A 22 -14.39 -6.30 -22.88
C ILE A 22 -15.44 -6.85 -23.84
N TRP A 23 -16.08 -5.97 -24.61
CA TRP A 23 -16.76 -6.37 -25.84
C TRP A 23 -15.74 -6.29 -26.99
N ARG A 24 -15.31 -7.44 -27.55
CA ARG A 24 -14.44 -7.47 -28.73
C ARG A 24 -15.27 -7.62 -29.99
N GLY A 25 -15.38 -6.52 -30.76
CA GLY A 25 -15.86 -6.58 -32.14
C GLY A 25 -14.88 -7.36 -33.01
N HIS A 26 -15.34 -8.42 -33.66
CA HIS A 26 -14.57 -9.14 -34.67
C HIS A 26 -14.40 -8.25 -35.92
N ARG A 27 -13.16 -7.84 -36.23
CA ARG A 27 -12.81 -7.42 -37.59
C ARG A 27 -12.66 -8.67 -38.45
N LEU A 28 -13.64 -8.90 -39.32
CA LEU A 28 -13.48 -9.78 -40.48
C LEU A 28 -12.42 -9.17 -41.42
N ARG A 29 -11.25 -9.81 -41.53
CA ARG A 29 -10.36 -9.61 -42.68
C ARG A 29 -10.89 -10.48 -43.82
N ILE A 30 -11.54 -9.84 -44.79
CA ILE A 30 -11.96 -10.49 -46.04
C ILE A 30 -10.72 -10.55 -46.94
N GLY A 31 -10.05 -11.70 -46.99
CA GLY A 31 -9.09 -12.01 -48.04
C GLY A 31 -9.83 -12.65 -49.20
N VAL A 32 -9.87 -11.99 -50.36
CA VAL A 32 -10.41 -12.57 -51.59
C VAL A 32 -9.29 -13.34 -52.27
N THR A 33 -9.41 -14.66 -52.35
CA THR A 33 -8.64 -15.49 -53.29
C THR A 33 -9.49 -15.80 -54.51
N ARG A 34 -8.88 -15.75 -55.70
CA ARG A 34 -9.45 -16.28 -56.94
C ARG A 34 -9.77 -17.77 -56.71
N ASP A 35 -10.96 -18.19 -57.10
CA ASP A 35 -11.57 -19.53 -56.95
C ASP A 35 -12.41 -19.72 -55.67
N GLY A 36 -13.70 -19.42 -55.78
CA GLY A 36 -14.69 -19.41 -54.71
C GLY A 36 -15.09 -20.78 -54.16
N ARG A 37 -14.29 -21.34 -53.26
CA ARG A 37 -14.70 -22.45 -52.37
C ARG A 37 -14.42 -22.08 -50.90
N MET A 38 -15.49 -22.04 -50.09
CA MET A 38 -15.40 -21.88 -48.62
C MET A 38 -15.03 -23.22 -47.97
N GLU A 39 -13.84 -23.32 -47.39
CA GLU A 39 -13.54 -24.34 -46.38
C GLU A 39 -13.64 -23.71 -44.98
N ARG A 40 -14.56 -24.23 -44.15
CA ARG A 40 -14.62 -23.90 -42.73
C ARG A 40 -13.51 -24.67 -42.01
N ARG A 41 -12.41 -23.99 -41.68
CA ARG A 41 -11.47 -24.50 -40.68
C ARG A 41 -11.95 -24.09 -39.29
N SER A 42 -12.24 -25.07 -38.45
CA SER A 42 -12.47 -24.87 -37.02
C SER A 42 -11.25 -24.17 -36.40
N PRO A 43 -11.43 -23.06 -35.66
CA PRO A 43 -10.34 -22.48 -34.89
C PRO A 43 -9.88 -23.49 -33.84
N LEU A 44 -8.58 -23.77 -33.82
CA LEU A 44 -7.93 -24.46 -32.71
C LEU A 44 -8.20 -23.65 -31.44
N GLU A 45 -8.97 -24.22 -30.51
CA GLU A 45 -9.12 -23.68 -29.16
C GLU A 45 -7.75 -23.73 -28.47
N VAL A 46 -7.07 -22.59 -28.45
CA VAL A 46 -5.95 -22.38 -27.52
C VAL A 46 -6.58 -22.18 -26.15
N SER A 47 -6.73 -23.27 -25.41
CA SER A 47 -7.04 -23.27 -23.98
C SER A 47 -6.01 -22.41 -23.26
N THR A 48 -6.39 -21.18 -22.93
CA THR A 48 -5.59 -20.30 -22.08
C THR A 48 -6.09 -20.52 -20.65
N GLN A 49 -5.67 -21.62 -20.04
CA GLN A 49 -5.85 -21.82 -18.60
C GLN A 49 -4.83 -20.93 -17.87
N THR A 50 -5.16 -19.65 -17.67
CA THR A 50 -4.57 -18.87 -16.57
C THR A 50 -5.21 -19.33 -15.27
N MET A 51 -4.70 -20.44 -14.74
CA MET A 51 -4.93 -20.85 -13.36
C MET A 51 -3.98 -20.05 -12.46
N THR A 52 -4.40 -18.87 -12.01
CA THR A 52 -3.82 -18.28 -10.79
C THR A 52 -4.90 -18.35 -9.72
N SER A 53 -5.04 -19.53 -9.10
CA SER A 53 -5.88 -19.69 -7.92
C SER A 53 -5.37 -18.77 -6.81
N SER A 54 -6.28 -18.20 -6.02
CA SER A 54 -5.94 -17.46 -4.79
C SER A 54 -4.94 -18.24 -3.92
N PRO A 55 -4.02 -17.58 -3.19
CA PRO A 55 -3.10 -18.28 -2.31
C PRO A 55 -3.87 -19.16 -1.33
N THR A 56 -3.31 -20.31 -1.01
CA THR A 56 -3.91 -21.18 0.01
C THR A 56 -3.73 -20.57 1.41
N ASP A 57 -4.55 -20.96 2.38
CA ASP A 57 -4.37 -20.52 3.78
C ASP A 57 -2.97 -20.82 4.31
N ARG A 58 -2.41 -21.97 3.92
CA ARG A 58 -1.05 -22.35 4.26
C ARG A 58 -0.01 -21.40 3.65
N GLU A 59 -0.16 -21.03 2.38
CA GLU A 59 0.74 -20.08 1.72
C GLU A 59 0.66 -18.70 2.39
N LEU A 60 -0.53 -18.23 2.76
CA LEU A 60 -0.69 -16.96 3.47
C LEU A 60 -0.04 -17.00 4.86
N GLU A 61 -0.10 -18.13 5.57
CA GLU A 61 0.56 -18.32 6.86
C GLU A 61 2.10 -18.30 6.73
N GLU A 62 2.63 -18.97 5.70
CA GLU A 62 4.07 -18.99 5.39
C GLU A 62 4.57 -17.57 5.00
N LEU A 63 3.80 -16.83 4.21
CA LEU A 63 4.09 -15.43 3.85
C LEU A 63 4.06 -14.51 5.08
N LEU A 64 3.06 -14.67 5.96
CA LEU A 64 2.94 -13.88 7.18
C LEU A 64 4.11 -14.13 8.13
N ALA A 65 4.51 -15.39 8.31
CA ALA A 65 5.66 -15.76 9.14
C ALA A 65 6.97 -15.17 8.60
N LEU A 66 7.18 -15.24 7.28
CA LEU A 66 8.36 -14.63 6.65
C LEU A 66 8.36 -13.10 6.84
N ALA A 67 7.26 -12.43 6.52
CA ALA A 67 7.14 -10.97 6.68
C ALA A 67 7.35 -10.52 8.13
N THR A 68 6.86 -11.31 9.09
CA THR A 68 7.05 -11.05 10.52
C THR A 68 8.52 -11.07 10.90
N ASN A 69 9.25 -12.12 10.51
CA ASN A 69 10.67 -12.23 10.82
C ASN A 69 11.47 -11.08 10.18
N LEU A 70 11.18 -10.75 8.93
CA LEU A 70 11.82 -9.66 8.21
C LEU A 70 11.59 -8.30 8.89
N ALA A 71 10.36 -8.01 9.31
CA ALA A 71 10.05 -6.75 10.00
C ALA A 71 10.75 -6.65 11.36
N LEU A 72 10.85 -7.75 12.11
CA LEU A 72 11.56 -7.78 13.39
C LEU A 72 13.07 -7.58 13.23
N GLU A 73 13.69 -8.26 12.25
CA GLU A 73 15.12 -8.11 11.98
C GLU A 73 15.46 -6.74 11.42
N ALA A 74 14.61 -6.18 10.56
CA ALA A 74 14.75 -4.82 10.07
C ALA A 74 14.59 -3.78 11.20
N GLY A 75 13.66 -3.99 12.13
CA GLY A 75 13.51 -3.12 13.31
C GLY A 75 14.77 -3.05 14.18
N GLN A 76 15.57 -4.12 14.25
CA GLN A 76 16.86 -4.09 14.95
C GLN A 76 17.88 -3.16 14.26
N ILE A 77 17.74 -2.89 12.96
CA ILE A 77 18.58 -1.91 12.25
C ILE A 77 18.29 -0.51 12.77
N HIS A 78 17.01 -0.19 13.03
CA HIS A 78 16.58 1.09 13.59
C HIS A 78 17.23 1.33 14.97
N GLU A 79 17.15 0.34 15.85
CA GLU A 79 17.67 0.41 17.23
C GLU A 79 19.19 0.55 17.29
N ARG A 80 19.94 -0.18 16.44
CA ARG A 80 21.42 -0.16 16.46
C ARG A 80 21.99 1.23 16.21
N ARG A 81 21.29 2.04 15.44
CA ARG A 81 21.80 3.36 15.03
C ARG A 81 21.39 4.49 15.98
N GLU A 82 20.24 4.40 16.65
CA GLU A 82 19.92 5.27 17.79
C GLU A 82 20.99 5.18 18.89
N MET A 83 21.56 3.99 19.12
CA MET A 83 22.63 3.79 20.10
C MET A 83 24.02 4.30 19.66
N GLY A 84 24.14 5.00 18.53
CA GLY A 84 25.40 5.63 18.10
C GLY A 84 26.52 4.64 17.69
N VAL A 85 26.18 3.40 17.33
CA VAL A 85 27.16 2.34 17.01
C VAL A 85 27.81 2.50 15.61
N ALA A 86 27.53 3.60 14.89
CA ALA A 86 28.22 3.89 13.65
C ALA A 86 29.61 4.51 13.92
N GLU A 87 30.62 3.63 13.98
CA GLU A 87 32.01 4.01 13.79
C GLU A 87 32.15 4.90 12.55
N THR A 88 32.62 6.12 12.81
CA THR A 88 33.28 7.17 12.02
C THR A 88 33.74 6.88 10.56
N LYS A 89 32.99 6.19 9.71
CA LYS A 89 33.35 5.95 8.29
C LYS A 89 32.14 5.71 7.36
N SER A 90 31.37 6.75 7.06
CA SER A 90 30.68 6.92 5.78
C SER A 90 30.02 8.31 5.74
N SER A 91 29.75 8.81 4.54
CA SER A 91 29.50 10.22 4.17
C SER A 91 28.51 11.01 5.05
N ILE A 92 28.69 12.34 5.05
CA ILE A 92 27.80 13.42 5.56
C ILE A 92 26.36 13.39 4.97
N THR A 93 26.03 12.38 4.18
CA THR A 93 24.67 12.09 3.69
C THR A 93 23.76 11.74 4.87
N ASP A 94 22.55 12.31 4.84
CA ASP A 94 21.51 12.21 5.86
C ASP A 94 21.51 10.84 6.58
N PRO A 95 21.74 10.82 7.90
CA PRO A 95 21.80 9.56 8.63
C PRO A 95 20.51 8.75 8.48
N VAL A 96 19.34 9.35 8.30
CA VAL A 96 18.12 8.53 8.17
C VAL A 96 18.12 7.71 6.88
N THR A 97 18.56 8.31 5.77
CA THR A 97 18.67 7.64 4.46
C THR A 97 19.54 6.37 4.49
N ALA A 98 20.53 6.29 5.39
CA ALA A 98 21.32 5.06 5.49
C ALA A 98 20.63 3.95 6.31
N VAL A 99 19.72 4.30 7.23
CA VAL A 99 18.91 3.31 7.97
C VAL A 99 17.90 2.68 7.03
N ASP A 100 17.15 3.53 6.34
CA ASP A 100 16.18 3.16 5.31
C ASP A 100 16.80 2.18 4.29
N LYS A 101 17.95 2.56 3.72
CA LYS A 101 18.62 1.74 2.69
C LYS A 101 19.16 0.43 3.23
N GLU A 102 19.74 0.40 4.44
CA GLU A 102 20.22 -0.83 5.05
C GLU A 102 19.05 -1.81 5.30
N ALA A 103 17.93 -1.30 5.81
CA ALA A 103 16.73 -2.08 6.06
C ALA A 103 16.09 -2.59 4.76
N GLU A 104 15.92 -1.75 3.74
CA GLU A 104 15.35 -2.19 2.46
C GLU A 104 16.27 -3.20 1.74
N GLU A 105 17.58 -2.99 1.78
CA GLU A 105 18.54 -3.92 1.19
C GLU A 105 18.46 -5.29 1.89
N PHE A 106 18.43 -5.31 3.23
CA PHE A 106 18.25 -6.54 4.00
C PHE A 106 16.94 -7.26 3.62
N ILE A 107 15.80 -6.57 3.71
CA ILE A 107 14.48 -7.15 3.44
C ILE A 107 14.43 -7.69 2.01
N SER A 108 14.86 -6.90 1.02
CA SER A 108 14.79 -7.29 -0.40
C SER A 108 15.72 -8.44 -0.74
N GLN A 109 16.88 -8.56 -0.09
CA GLN A 109 17.79 -9.70 -0.27
C GLN A 109 17.18 -10.99 0.28
N GLU A 110 16.60 -10.96 1.47
CA GLU A 110 15.99 -12.14 2.08
C GLU A 110 14.72 -12.60 1.34
N ILE A 111 13.89 -11.66 0.89
CA ILE A 111 12.74 -12.00 0.02
C ILE A 111 13.21 -12.67 -1.26
N ARG A 112 14.25 -12.15 -1.93
CA ARG A 112 14.76 -12.77 -3.18
C ARG A 112 15.30 -14.19 -2.96
N LYS A 113 15.85 -14.49 -1.78
CA LYS A 113 16.30 -15.85 -1.42
C LYS A 113 15.12 -16.78 -1.18
N ALA A 114 14.15 -16.36 -0.37
CA ALA A 114 13.03 -17.20 0.04
C ALA A 114 11.91 -17.31 -1.00
N ARG A 115 11.69 -16.25 -1.79
CA ARG A 115 10.58 -16.06 -2.73
C ARG A 115 11.07 -15.48 -4.06
N PRO A 116 11.97 -16.17 -4.79
CA PRO A 116 12.62 -15.64 -6.00
C PRO A 116 11.68 -15.31 -7.17
N ASN A 117 10.42 -15.79 -7.12
CA ASN A 117 9.42 -15.54 -8.15
C ASN A 117 8.44 -14.42 -7.79
N ASP A 118 8.44 -13.92 -6.55
CA ASP A 118 7.58 -12.82 -6.15
C ASP A 118 8.18 -11.47 -6.60
N GLY A 119 7.33 -10.49 -6.86
CA GLY A 119 7.77 -9.12 -7.15
C GLY A 119 8.08 -8.35 -5.87
N ILE A 120 8.82 -7.24 -5.99
CA ILE A 120 9.14 -6.36 -4.86
C ILE A 120 8.99 -4.90 -5.33
N ILE A 121 8.38 -4.07 -4.50
CA ILE A 121 8.47 -2.61 -4.58
C ILE A 121 8.81 -2.07 -3.19
N GLY A 122 9.78 -1.17 -3.13
CA GLY A 122 10.23 -0.50 -1.92
C GLY A 122 10.23 1.02 -2.08
N GLU A 123 10.34 1.73 -0.97
CA GLU A 123 10.47 3.19 -0.93
C GLU A 123 11.83 3.65 -1.47
N GLU A 124 12.91 2.97 -1.13
CA GLU A 124 14.30 3.34 -1.44
C GLU A 124 14.74 2.84 -2.83
N ASP A 125 13.83 2.95 -3.80
CA ASP A 125 14.00 2.62 -5.22
C ASP A 125 14.05 1.11 -5.57
N THR A 126 13.88 0.18 -4.62
CA THR A 126 13.79 -1.25 -4.97
C THR A 126 12.57 -1.52 -5.84
N SER A 127 12.80 -2.05 -7.05
CA SER A 127 11.75 -2.52 -7.94
C SER A 127 12.17 -3.80 -8.65
N VAL A 128 11.52 -4.90 -8.31
CA VAL A 128 11.77 -6.23 -8.88
C VAL A 128 10.47 -6.76 -9.48
N ALA A 129 10.51 -7.09 -10.76
CA ALA A 129 9.40 -7.75 -11.43
C ALA A 129 9.28 -9.21 -10.96
N GLY A 130 8.08 -9.62 -10.57
CA GLY A 130 7.76 -11.00 -10.21
C GLY A 130 7.06 -11.77 -11.32
N SER A 131 7.01 -13.09 -11.18
CA SER A 131 6.28 -14.01 -12.07
C SER A 131 5.20 -14.83 -11.34
N SER A 132 5.18 -14.85 -10.00
CA SER A 132 4.19 -15.59 -9.20
C SER A 132 2.81 -14.91 -9.11
N GLY A 133 2.74 -13.62 -9.49
CA GLY A 133 1.56 -12.77 -9.27
C GLY A 133 1.44 -12.20 -7.86
N LEU A 134 2.36 -12.53 -6.95
CA LEU A 134 2.49 -11.87 -5.65
C LEU A 134 3.53 -10.76 -5.73
N ARG A 135 3.31 -9.68 -4.98
CA ARG A 135 4.25 -8.57 -4.84
C ARG A 135 4.39 -8.15 -3.39
N TRP A 136 5.63 -8.05 -2.92
CA TRP A 136 6.01 -7.48 -1.63
C TRP A 136 6.10 -5.96 -1.77
N VAL A 137 5.52 -5.25 -0.81
CA VAL A 137 5.43 -3.80 -0.75
C VAL A 137 6.05 -3.36 0.56
N ILE A 138 7.17 -2.65 0.48
CA ILE A 138 8.05 -2.42 1.63
C ILE A 138 8.20 -0.93 1.85
N ASP A 139 7.96 -0.51 3.08
CA ASP A 139 8.43 0.75 3.63
C ASP A 139 9.39 0.38 4.78
N PRO A 140 10.70 0.56 4.59
CA PRO A 140 11.70 0.13 5.57
C PRO A 140 11.65 0.97 6.85
N LEU A 141 11.28 2.25 6.78
CA LEU A 141 11.17 3.17 7.92
C LEU A 141 10.09 4.23 7.68
N ASP A 142 8.84 3.85 7.96
CA ASP A 142 7.72 4.79 7.97
C ASP A 142 7.86 5.70 9.20
N GLY A 143 7.81 7.01 8.97
CA GLY A 143 8.08 8.00 10.02
C GLY A 143 9.55 8.44 10.09
N THR A 144 10.27 8.47 8.97
CA THR A 144 11.65 9.00 8.79
C THR A 144 11.93 10.29 9.58
N VAL A 145 10.99 11.26 9.57
CA VAL A 145 11.12 12.50 10.34
C VAL A 145 11.02 12.24 11.84
N ASN A 146 10.11 11.38 12.27
CA ASN A 146 10.02 11.01 13.68
C ASN A 146 11.30 10.32 14.14
N TYR A 147 11.86 9.42 13.34
CA TYR A 147 13.16 8.80 13.60
C TYR A 147 14.28 9.84 13.75
N LEU A 148 14.37 10.81 12.83
CA LEU A 148 15.37 11.89 12.89
C LEU A 148 15.30 12.71 14.19
N TYR A 149 14.09 12.96 14.67
CA TYR A 149 13.84 13.77 15.87
C TYR A 149 13.67 12.94 17.14
N GLU A 150 13.92 11.63 17.10
CA GLU A 150 13.71 10.69 18.22
C GLU A 150 12.28 10.77 18.79
N TYR A 151 11.30 11.09 17.94
CA TYR A 151 9.89 11.11 18.31
C TYR A 151 9.32 9.68 18.26
N PRO A 152 8.60 9.22 19.30
CA PRO A 152 8.29 7.81 19.50
C PRO A 152 7.13 7.30 18.63
N SER A 153 7.30 7.31 17.30
CA SER A 153 6.32 6.81 16.33
C SER A 153 6.99 6.60 14.96
N TYR A 154 7.55 5.42 14.74
CA TYR A 154 8.06 4.98 13.45
C TYR A 154 8.09 3.44 13.38
N ALA A 155 8.04 2.89 12.17
CA ALA A 155 7.86 1.45 11.99
C ALA A 155 8.49 0.90 10.71
N VAL A 156 8.75 -0.40 10.70
CA VAL A 156 8.91 -1.17 9.46
C VAL A 156 7.52 -1.60 8.99
N SER A 157 7.19 -1.43 7.70
CA SER A 157 5.92 -1.84 7.11
C SER A 157 6.13 -2.75 5.90
N ILE A 158 5.54 -3.95 5.94
CA ILE A 158 5.64 -4.97 4.90
C ILE A 158 4.25 -5.48 4.53
N GLY A 159 3.80 -5.16 3.32
CA GLY A 159 2.60 -5.72 2.70
C GLY A 159 2.95 -6.79 1.67
N ILE A 160 2.10 -7.81 1.54
CA ILE A 160 2.10 -8.69 0.35
C ILE A 160 0.74 -8.59 -0.32
N GLU A 161 0.74 -8.34 -1.62
CA GLU A 161 -0.46 -8.17 -2.42
C GLU A 161 -0.51 -9.09 -3.63
N ARG A 162 -1.72 -9.23 -4.18
CA ARG A 162 -1.97 -9.76 -5.52
C ARG A 162 -2.86 -8.78 -6.27
N ASP A 163 -2.46 -8.42 -7.48
CA ASP A 163 -3.23 -7.52 -8.37
C ASP A 163 -3.66 -6.21 -7.68
N GLY A 164 -2.79 -5.64 -6.82
CA GLY A 164 -3.08 -4.41 -6.08
C GLY A 164 -3.95 -4.57 -4.84
N SER A 165 -4.36 -5.79 -4.50
CA SER A 165 -5.09 -6.08 -3.26
C SER A 165 -4.15 -6.67 -2.21
N PRO A 166 -3.96 -5.99 -1.06
CA PRO A 166 -3.25 -6.56 0.08
C PRO A 166 -3.88 -7.87 0.53
N LEU A 167 -3.04 -8.85 0.86
CA LEU A 167 -3.40 -10.17 1.36
C LEU A 167 -2.72 -10.47 2.70
N VAL A 168 -1.53 -9.91 2.94
CA VAL A 168 -0.79 -10.01 4.20
C VAL A 168 -0.27 -8.61 4.52
N GLY A 169 -0.30 -8.25 5.80
CA GLY A 169 0.26 -7.00 6.31
C GLY A 169 0.95 -7.22 7.64
N VAL A 170 2.18 -6.73 7.74
CA VAL A 170 2.98 -6.70 8.97
C VAL A 170 3.48 -5.27 9.17
N VAL A 171 3.30 -4.73 10.36
CA VAL A 171 3.88 -3.45 10.78
C VAL A 171 4.55 -3.66 12.13
N TYR A 172 5.83 -3.32 12.23
CA TYR A 172 6.60 -3.40 13.47
C TYR A 172 6.94 -1.99 13.95
N ASP A 173 6.21 -1.52 14.95
CA ASP A 173 6.53 -0.29 15.69
C ASP A 173 7.81 -0.53 16.47
N SER A 174 8.89 0.09 15.97
CA SER A 174 10.25 -0.13 16.46
C SER A 174 10.49 0.55 17.81
N VAL A 175 9.67 1.53 18.17
CA VAL A 175 9.81 2.25 19.44
C VAL A 175 9.16 1.48 20.58
N LEU A 176 7.93 0.99 20.35
CA LEU A 176 7.16 0.31 21.38
C LEU A 176 7.36 -1.22 21.37
N GLY A 177 8.10 -1.75 20.39
CA GLY A 177 8.24 -3.18 20.18
C GLY A 177 6.90 -3.87 19.94
N LEU A 178 5.98 -3.20 19.22
CA LEU A 178 4.64 -3.71 18.92
C LEU A 178 4.62 -4.24 17.49
N LEU A 179 4.36 -5.55 17.37
CA LEU A 179 4.16 -6.23 16.11
C LEU A 179 2.66 -6.33 15.81
N TYR A 180 2.24 -5.67 14.75
CA TYR A 180 0.91 -5.79 14.15
C TYR A 180 0.98 -6.71 12.94
N ALA A 181 0.08 -7.68 12.86
CA ALA A 181 0.15 -8.74 11.87
C ALA A 181 -1.25 -9.20 11.46
N ALA A 182 -1.46 -9.36 10.15
CA ALA A 182 -2.71 -9.84 9.60
C ALA A 182 -2.52 -10.53 8.25
N ARG A 183 -3.41 -11.49 7.96
CA ARG A 183 -3.59 -12.06 6.63
C ARG A 183 -5.06 -12.16 6.26
N ALA A 184 -5.33 -12.28 4.96
CA ALA A 184 -6.67 -12.51 4.45
C ALA A 184 -7.26 -13.78 5.08
N GLY A 185 -8.53 -13.69 5.50
CA GLY A 185 -9.25 -14.78 6.15
C GLY A 185 -8.91 -15.02 7.62
N ALA A 186 -8.00 -14.24 8.23
CA ALA A 186 -7.67 -14.34 9.66
C ALA A 186 -7.84 -13.00 10.39
N PRO A 187 -8.10 -13.02 11.72
CA PRO A 187 -8.13 -11.80 12.53
C PRO A 187 -6.76 -11.10 12.54
N ALA A 188 -6.78 -9.77 12.63
CA ALA A 188 -5.57 -9.01 12.90
C ALA A 188 -5.11 -9.25 14.35
N THR A 189 -3.80 -9.16 14.58
CA THR A 189 -3.20 -9.32 15.91
C THR A 189 -2.23 -8.20 16.23
N ARG A 190 -2.05 -7.94 17.53
CA ARG A 190 -0.96 -7.14 18.10
C ARG A 190 -0.22 -8.00 19.12
N ASN A 191 1.07 -8.27 18.89
CA ASN A 191 1.88 -9.20 19.68
C ASN A 191 1.17 -10.56 19.89
N GLY A 192 0.60 -11.09 18.80
CA GLY A 192 -0.13 -12.38 18.79
C GLY A 192 -1.52 -12.35 19.45
N LYS A 193 -1.95 -11.23 20.04
CA LYS A 193 -3.29 -11.08 20.62
C LYS A 193 -4.25 -10.48 19.58
N PRO A 194 -5.44 -11.04 19.37
CA PRO A 194 -6.42 -10.47 18.44
C PRO A 194 -6.78 -9.02 18.78
N ILE A 195 -6.98 -8.21 17.74
CA ILE A 195 -7.41 -6.81 17.83
C ILE A 195 -8.63 -6.56 16.94
N SER A 196 -9.37 -5.50 17.24
CA SER A 196 -10.53 -5.07 16.46
C SER A 196 -10.66 -3.55 16.45
N VAL A 197 -11.19 -3.02 15.35
CA VAL A 197 -11.58 -1.60 15.28
C VAL A 197 -12.64 -1.24 16.32
N THR A 198 -12.81 0.05 16.62
CA THR A 198 -13.89 0.52 17.48
C THR A 198 -15.26 0.42 16.77
N ASN A 199 -16.32 0.54 17.56
CA ASN A 199 -17.69 0.67 17.08
C ASN A 199 -18.24 2.09 17.32
N CYS A 200 -17.44 3.12 17.02
CA CYS A 200 -17.80 4.52 17.22
C CYS A 200 -19.05 4.88 16.39
N PRO A 201 -20.15 5.30 17.03
CA PRO A 201 -21.44 5.41 16.35
C PRO A 201 -21.60 6.72 15.55
N ASN A 202 -20.84 7.77 15.88
CA ASN A 202 -21.01 9.09 15.28
C ASN A 202 -19.73 9.91 15.26
N LEU A 203 -19.71 10.91 14.37
CA LEU A 203 -18.54 11.76 14.14
C LEU A 203 -18.13 12.61 15.37
N PRO A 204 -19.04 13.25 16.13
CA PRO A 204 -18.68 14.00 17.34
C PRO A 204 -17.97 13.19 18.43
N GLU A 205 -18.16 11.88 18.45
CA GLU A 205 -17.48 10.99 19.40
C GLU A 205 -16.13 10.46 18.88
N ALA A 206 -15.82 10.65 17.59
CA ALA A 206 -14.68 10.03 16.95
C ALA A 206 -13.34 10.74 17.26
N LEU A 207 -12.32 9.95 17.61
CA LEU A 207 -10.92 10.34 17.66
C LEU A 207 -10.27 10.02 16.31
N LEU A 208 -9.90 11.07 15.55
CA LEU A 208 -9.32 10.91 14.22
C LEU A 208 -7.79 10.97 14.26
N GLY A 209 -7.12 10.14 13.48
CA GLY A 209 -5.73 10.36 13.06
C GLY A 209 -5.64 11.04 11.71
N THR A 210 -4.59 11.83 11.47
CA THR A 210 -4.27 12.37 10.15
C THR A 210 -2.76 12.63 10.02
N GLY A 211 -2.30 12.83 8.79
CA GLY A 211 -0.94 13.26 8.47
C GLY A 211 -0.90 14.41 7.45
N PHE A 212 0.32 14.84 7.12
CA PHE A 212 0.57 16.05 6.34
C PHE A 212 1.68 15.85 5.32
N SER A 213 1.34 16.02 4.04
CA SER A 213 2.24 16.01 2.89
C SER A 213 3.45 16.92 3.08
N TYR A 214 4.61 16.56 2.54
CA TYR A 214 5.77 17.47 2.46
C TYR A 214 5.58 18.61 1.44
N GLN A 215 4.61 18.50 0.52
CA GLN A 215 4.30 19.53 -0.47
C GLN A 215 3.49 20.67 0.17
N PRO A 216 3.99 21.93 0.14
CA PRO A 216 3.33 23.05 0.81
C PRO A 216 1.88 23.31 0.38
N SER A 217 1.57 23.12 -0.91
CA SER A 217 0.20 23.31 -1.44
C SER A 217 -0.77 22.29 -0.89
N ILE A 218 -0.40 21.00 -0.89
CA ILE A 218 -1.23 19.91 -0.35
C ILE A 218 -1.38 20.08 1.17
N ARG A 219 -0.30 20.43 1.86
CA ARG A 219 -0.32 20.69 3.30
C ARG A 219 -1.28 21.82 3.68
N ALA A 220 -1.36 22.87 2.88
CA ALA A 220 -2.33 23.95 3.09
C ALA A 220 -3.78 23.45 2.97
N GLU A 221 -4.09 22.60 1.98
CA GLU A 221 -5.41 21.98 1.85
C GLU A 221 -5.73 21.05 3.02
N GLN A 222 -4.76 20.25 3.48
CA GLN A 222 -4.91 19.38 4.65
C GLN A 222 -5.17 20.20 5.94
N ALA A 223 -4.49 21.34 6.11
CA ALA A 223 -4.73 22.24 7.25
C ALA A 223 -6.16 22.80 7.25
N LEU A 224 -6.68 23.17 6.07
CA LEU A 224 -8.08 23.61 5.94
C LEU A 224 -9.06 22.47 6.26
N ARG A 225 -8.76 21.23 5.84
CA ARG A 225 -9.58 20.05 6.19
C ARG A 225 -9.60 19.82 7.70
N VAL A 226 -8.45 19.91 8.38
CA VAL A 226 -8.39 19.82 9.84
C VAL A 226 -9.23 20.92 10.50
N ALA A 227 -9.12 22.16 10.05
CA ALA A 227 -9.91 23.27 10.60
C ALA A 227 -11.44 23.05 10.45
N LYS A 228 -11.88 22.39 9.37
CA LYS A 228 -13.28 22.01 9.16
C LYS A 228 -13.74 20.85 10.05
N LEU A 229 -12.88 19.84 10.24
CA LEU A 229 -13.21 18.62 10.99
C LEU A 229 -13.13 18.80 12.49
N LEU A 230 -12.14 19.56 12.99
CA LEU A 230 -11.88 19.76 14.42
C LEU A 230 -13.13 20.12 15.25
N PRO A 231 -14.04 21.02 14.84
CA PRO A 231 -15.25 21.31 15.62
C PRO A 231 -16.35 20.23 15.55
N ARG A 232 -16.19 19.19 14.71
CA ARG A 232 -17.20 18.14 14.45
C ARG A 232 -16.84 16.79 15.06
N VAL A 233 -15.65 16.66 15.65
CA VAL A 233 -15.08 15.40 16.13
C VAL A 233 -14.65 15.52 17.59
N ARG A 234 -14.33 14.39 18.23
CA ARG A 234 -13.88 14.41 19.64
C ARG A 234 -12.53 15.11 19.76
N ASP A 235 -11.56 14.70 18.92
CA ASP A 235 -10.22 15.26 18.87
C ASP A 235 -9.47 14.72 17.63
N ILE A 236 -8.28 15.25 17.36
CA ILE A 236 -7.40 14.82 16.25
C ILE A 236 -6.00 14.47 16.79
N ARG A 237 -5.41 13.39 16.27
CA ARG A 237 -4.01 12.98 16.48
C ARG A 237 -3.24 13.12 15.17
N ARG A 238 -1.98 13.50 15.28
CA ARG A 238 -1.00 13.50 14.18
C ARG A 238 0.27 12.88 14.74
N SER A 239 0.46 11.58 14.54
CA SER A 239 1.63 10.86 15.07
C SER A 239 2.84 11.00 14.16
N GLY A 240 2.63 11.00 12.83
CA GLY A 240 3.70 11.17 11.84
C GLY A 240 4.20 9.88 11.19
N SER A 241 3.55 8.75 11.45
CA SER A 241 3.76 7.46 10.77
C SER A 241 2.41 6.93 10.29
N CYS A 242 2.25 6.80 8.97
CA CYS A 242 0.99 6.38 8.35
C CYS A 242 0.66 4.90 8.70
N ALA A 243 1.66 4.03 8.69
CA ALA A 243 1.52 2.61 9.03
C ALA A 243 1.12 2.43 10.50
N VAL A 244 1.71 3.18 11.43
CA VAL A 244 1.36 3.13 12.87
C VAL A 244 -0.05 3.69 13.12
N ASP A 245 -0.46 4.75 12.43
CA ASP A 245 -1.82 5.28 12.56
C ASP A 245 -2.88 4.32 12.01
N LEU A 246 -2.63 3.63 10.90
CA LEU A 246 -3.50 2.55 10.41
C LEU A 246 -3.60 1.39 11.42
N CYS A 247 -2.47 1.01 12.04
CA CYS A 247 -2.48 0.00 13.11
C CYS A 247 -3.22 0.47 14.35
N SER A 248 -3.17 1.77 14.66
CA SER A 248 -3.92 2.37 15.76
C SER A 248 -5.43 2.34 15.51
N VAL A 249 -5.88 2.51 14.25
CA VAL A 249 -7.28 2.25 13.87
C VAL A 249 -7.63 0.78 14.09
N ALA A 250 -6.81 -0.14 13.57
CA ALA A 250 -7.04 -1.58 13.71
C ALA A 250 -7.08 -2.07 15.17
N ALA A 251 -6.33 -1.41 16.06
CA ALA A 251 -6.30 -1.71 17.49
C ALA A 251 -7.36 -0.96 18.31
N GLY A 252 -8.19 -0.13 17.67
CA GLY A 252 -9.22 0.66 18.33
C GLY A 252 -8.66 1.80 19.21
N HIS A 253 -7.43 2.23 18.98
CA HIS A 253 -6.85 3.43 19.60
C HIS A 253 -7.26 4.72 18.90
N LEU A 254 -7.56 4.62 17.60
CA LEU A 254 -8.20 5.66 16.80
C LEU A 254 -9.52 5.10 16.25
N ASP A 255 -10.52 5.95 16.11
CA ASP A 255 -11.78 5.56 15.46
C ASP A 255 -11.67 5.58 13.94
N ALA A 256 -10.78 6.44 13.43
CA ALA A 256 -10.50 6.59 12.01
C ALA A 256 -9.15 7.25 11.75
N PHE A 257 -8.66 7.09 10.52
CA PHE A 257 -7.47 7.74 9.99
C PHE A 257 -7.72 8.22 8.56
N TYR A 258 -7.21 9.39 8.20
CA TYR A 258 -7.21 9.87 6.83
C TYR A 258 -5.93 10.65 6.49
N GLU A 259 -5.40 10.44 5.29
CA GLU A 259 -4.25 11.18 4.80
C GLU A 259 -4.27 11.31 3.27
N THR A 260 -3.54 12.30 2.75
CA THR A 260 -3.35 12.55 1.31
C THR A 260 -1.87 12.76 1.04
N ASP A 261 -1.42 12.36 -0.14
CA ASP A 261 -0.02 12.33 -0.57
C ASP A 261 0.82 11.23 0.10
N VAL A 262 0.18 10.08 0.36
CA VAL A 262 0.86 8.85 0.81
C VAL A 262 1.10 7.91 -0.37
N ASN A 263 2.21 7.18 -0.34
CA ASN A 263 2.54 6.16 -1.32
C ASN A 263 1.89 4.82 -0.97
N TRP A 264 2.06 3.85 -1.86
CA TRP A 264 1.49 2.53 -1.66
C TRP A 264 2.17 1.75 -0.54
N TRP A 265 3.47 1.94 -0.36
CA TRP A 265 4.25 1.30 0.70
C TRP A 265 3.87 1.78 2.11
N ASP A 266 3.50 3.05 2.25
CA ASP A 266 3.00 3.64 3.50
C ASP A 266 1.69 2.97 4.01
N VAL A 267 0.89 2.38 3.11
CA VAL A 267 -0.49 1.97 3.41
C VAL A 267 -0.79 0.48 3.21
N ALA A 268 -0.06 -0.22 2.34
CA ALA A 268 -0.43 -1.58 1.90
C ALA A 268 -0.60 -2.56 3.06
N ALA A 269 0.37 -2.59 3.99
CA ALA A 269 0.32 -3.44 5.17
C ALA A 269 -0.83 -3.03 6.12
N GLY A 270 -0.91 -1.74 6.45
CA GLY A 270 -1.93 -1.19 7.34
C GLY A 270 -3.36 -1.42 6.85
N ILE A 271 -3.61 -1.35 5.54
CA ILE A 271 -4.91 -1.67 4.94
C ILE A 271 -5.33 -3.10 5.24
N GLN A 272 -4.43 -4.08 5.07
CA GLN A 272 -4.76 -5.47 5.37
C GLN A 272 -5.05 -5.65 6.87
N ILE A 273 -4.26 -5.01 7.73
CA ILE A 273 -4.43 -5.07 9.18
C ILE A 273 -5.78 -4.49 9.61
N VAL A 274 -6.16 -3.31 9.11
CA VAL A 274 -7.48 -2.70 9.39
C VAL A 274 -8.63 -3.59 8.92
N ARG A 275 -8.53 -4.15 7.70
CA ARG A 275 -9.58 -5.03 7.15
C ARG A 275 -9.74 -6.30 7.98
N SER A 276 -8.64 -6.95 8.36
CA SER A 276 -8.66 -8.13 9.24
C SER A 276 -9.11 -7.82 10.67
N ALA A 277 -9.04 -6.57 11.11
CA ALA A 277 -9.60 -6.10 12.39
C ALA A 277 -11.11 -5.75 12.32
N GLY A 278 -11.76 -5.96 11.17
CA GLY A 278 -13.18 -5.68 10.95
C GLY A 278 -13.48 -4.24 10.51
N GLY A 279 -12.46 -3.45 10.18
CA GLY A 279 -12.59 -2.09 9.67
C GLY A 279 -12.72 -2.03 8.15
N ILE A 280 -12.90 -0.80 7.66
CA ILE A 280 -12.85 -0.47 6.24
C ILE A 280 -11.63 0.41 6.02
N ALA A 281 -10.85 0.09 5.00
CA ALA A 281 -9.71 0.89 4.54
C ALA A 281 -9.66 0.93 3.01
N THR A 282 -9.63 2.14 2.45
CA THR A 282 -9.59 2.38 1.00
C THR A 282 -8.47 3.32 0.64
N TYR A 283 -7.65 2.89 -0.31
CA TYR A 283 -6.63 3.71 -0.93
C TYR A 283 -7.04 4.10 -2.35
N GLU A 284 -6.90 5.38 -2.67
CA GLU A 284 -7.18 5.95 -3.98
C GLU A 284 -5.84 6.35 -4.65
N PRO A 285 -5.30 5.55 -5.58
CA PRO A 285 -3.96 5.78 -6.13
C PRO A 285 -3.80 7.10 -6.87
N GLN A 286 -4.86 7.58 -7.55
CA GLN A 286 -4.80 8.82 -8.33
C GLN A 286 -4.69 10.07 -7.44
N SER A 287 -5.31 10.03 -6.27
CA SER A 287 -5.28 11.12 -5.29
C SER A 287 -4.28 10.86 -4.17
N LYS A 288 -3.58 9.71 -4.18
CA LYS A 288 -2.68 9.26 -3.12
C LYS A 288 -3.32 9.41 -1.74
N ARG A 289 -4.59 9.00 -1.62
CA ARG A 289 -5.40 9.23 -0.43
C ARG A 289 -5.78 7.91 0.22
N ILE A 290 -5.63 7.87 1.54
CA ILE A 290 -6.08 6.76 2.38
C ILE A 290 -7.16 7.26 3.34
N ILE A 291 -8.21 6.46 3.50
CA ILE A 291 -9.23 6.62 4.54
C ILE A 291 -9.44 5.25 5.17
N ALA A 292 -9.40 5.18 6.50
CA ALA A 292 -9.65 3.99 7.28
C ALA A 292 -10.53 4.30 8.49
N SER A 293 -11.48 3.44 8.83
CA SER A 293 -12.29 3.56 10.05
C SER A 293 -13.02 2.27 10.42
N GLY A 294 -13.64 2.26 11.61
CA GLY A 294 -14.69 1.29 11.94
C GLY A 294 -15.91 1.44 11.02
N SER A 295 -16.62 0.34 10.77
CA SER A 295 -17.70 0.30 9.78
C SER A 295 -18.86 1.27 10.05
N GLN A 296 -19.20 1.53 11.33
CA GLN A 296 -20.29 2.45 11.68
C GLN A 296 -19.98 3.92 11.39
N LEU A 297 -18.70 4.30 11.40
CA LEU A 297 -18.27 5.69 11.18
C LEU A 297 -18.04 6.00 9.70
N TRP A 298 -17.92 4.97 8.85
CA TRP A 298 -17.45 5.08 7.46
C TRP A 298 -18.17 6.15 6.64
N ASP A 299 -19.50 6.11 6.58
CA ASP A 299 -20.29 7.02 5.73
C ASP A 299 -20.19 8.47 6.22
N GLN A 300 -20.30 8.69 7.53
CA GLN A 300 -20.19 10.02 8.14
C GLN A 300 -18.80 10.63 7.93
N LEU A 301 -17.75 9.81 8.07
CA LEU A 301 -16.36 10.22 7.87
C LEU A 301 -16.11 10.60 6.40
N ASN A 302 -16.51 9.75 5.46
CA ASN A 302 -16.33 10.03 4.03
C ASN A 302 -17.02 11.32 3.65
N GLN A 303 -18.28 11.49 4.05
CA GLN A 303 -19.01 12.73 3.83
C GLN A 303 -18.25 13.94 4.39
N ALA A 304 -17.77 13.87 5.63
CA ALA A 304 -17.09 14.99 6.27
C ALA A 304 -15.71 15.32 5.66
N ILE A 305 -14.99 14.33 5.09
CA ILE A 305 -13.68 14.54 4.44
C ILE A 305 -13.84 15.22 3.06
N PHE A 306 -14.95 14.97 2.37
CA PHE A 306 -15.20 15.45 1.01
C PHE A 306 -16.04 16.74 0.93
N GLU A 307 -16.58 17.24 2.05
CA GLU A 307 -17.24 18.54 2.22
C GLU A 307 -16.26 19.72 2.40
#